data_AF-A0A3S4GP78-F1
#
_entry.id   AF-A0A3S4GP78-F1
#
_cell.length_a   1.000
_cell.length_b   1.000
_cell.length_c   1.000
_cell.angle_alpha   90.00
_cell.angle_beta   90.00
_cell.angle_gamma   90.00
#
_symmetry.space_group_name_H-M   'P 1'
#
loop_
_entity.id
_entity.type
_entity.pdbx_description
1 polymer ?
#
loop_
_entity_poly.entity_id
_entity_poly.type
_entity_poly.pdbx_seq_one_letter_code
_entity_poly.pdbx_strand_id
1 'polypeptide(L)'
;MRVLKFGGTSVANAERFLRVADILESNARQGQVATVLSAPAKITNHLVAMIEKTIGGQDALPNISDAERIFSDLLAGLASAQPGFPLARLKMVVEQEFAQIKHVLHGISLLGQCPDSINAALICRGEKMSIAIMAGLLEARGHRVTVIDPVEKLLAVGHYLESTVDIAESTRRIAASQIPADHMILMAGFTAGNEKGELVVLGRNGSDYSAAVLAACLRADCCEIWTDVDGVYTCDPRQVPDARLLKSMSYQEAMELSYFGAKVLHPRTITPIAQFQIPCLIKIPAIRRRQER
;
A
#
# COMPACT_ATOMS: atom_id res chain seq x y z
N MET A 1 12.18 -5.27 -14.80
CA MET A 1 12.00 -4.66 -13.46
C MET A 1 11.00 -5.44 -12.62
N ARG A 2 11.04 -5.31 -11.29
CA ARG A 2 10.10 -5.98 -10.36
C ARG A 2 9.17 -4.96 -9.69
N VAL A 3 7.91 -5.33 -9.49
CA VAL A 3 6.96 -4.57 -8.66
C VAL A 3 6.75 -5.29 -7.33
N LEU A 4 6.96 -4.62 -6.21
CA LEU A 4 6.85 -5.19 -4.87
C LEU A 4 5.76 -4.47 -4.09
N LYS A 5 4.79 -5.21 -3.58
CA LYS A 5 3.75 -4.69 -2.70
C LYS A 5 4.04 -5.08 -1.27
N PHE A 6 3.96 -4.13 -0.33
CA PHE A 6 4.03 -4.40 1.10
C PHE A 6 2.72 -4.03 1.79
N GLY A 7 2.12 -5.01 2.48
CA GLY A 7 0.90 -4.80 3.26
C GLY A 7 1.14 -4.01 4.54
N GLY A 8 0.06 -3.59 5.22
CA GLY A 8 0.18 -2.72 6.39
C GLY A 8 0.94 -3.35 7.55
N THR A 9 0.90 -4.67 7.70
CA THR A 9 1.76 -5.38 8.66
C THR A 9 3.23 -5.19 8.30
N SER A 10 3.63 -5.33 7.04
CA SER A 10 5.01 -5.13 6.57
C SER A 10 5.55 -3.71 6.75
N VAL A 11 4.69 -2.73 7.04
CA VAL A 11 5.06 -1.33 7.31
C VAL A 11 4.48 -0.84 8.64
N ALA A 12 4.35 -1.73 9.64
CA ALA A 12 3.69 -1.37 10.91
C ALA A 12 4.54 -0.51 11.86
N ASN A 13 5.87 -0.55 11.76
CA ASN A 13 6.79 0.15 12.66
C ASN A 13 8.17 0.35 12.01
N ALA A 14 9.07 1.04 12.70
CA ALA A 14 10.39 1.41 12.19
C ALA A 14 11.23 0.20 11.75
N GLU A 15 11.28 -0.87 12.56
CA GLU A 15 12.01 -2.10 12.21
C GLU A 15 11.52 -2.68 10.88
N ARG A 16 10.20 -2.70 10.68
CA ARG A 16 9.60 -3.23 9.47
C ARG A 16 9.83 -2.31 8.26
N PHE A 17 9.80 -0.99 8.43
CA PHE A 17 10.19 -0.05 7.37
C PHE A 17 11.65 -0.24 6.93
N LEU A 18 12.58 -0.37 7.89
CA LEU A 18 13.99 -0.64 7.61
C LEU A 18 14.15 -1.95 6.84
N ARG A 19 13.41 -2.98 7.24
CA ARG A 19 13.41 -4.25 6.54
C ARG A 19 12.89 -4.15 5.11
N VAL A 20 11.80 -3.41 4.89
CA VAL A 20 11.29 -3.17 3.55
C VAL A 20 12.36 -2.46 2.73
N ALA A 21 13.01 -1.42 3.25
CA ALA A 21 14.11 -0.75 2.58
C ALA A 21 15.26 -1.71 2.22
N ASP A 22 15.66 -2.62 3.11
CA ASP A 22 16.69 -3.63 2.83
C ASP A 22 16.28 -4.56 1.67
N ILE A 23 15.00 -4.95 1.59
CA ILE A 23 14.47 -5.76 0.50
C ILE A 23 14.51 -4.98 -0.82
N LEU A 24 14.12 -3.70 -0.81
CA LEU A 24 14.16 -2.84 -1.99
C LEU A 24 15.58 -2.68 -2.52
N GLU A 25 16.55 -2.43 -1.63
CA GLU A 25 17.96 -2.30 -1.97
C GLU A 25 18.54 -3.59 -2.56
N SER A 26 18.18 -4.75 -1.98
CA SER A 26 18.61 -6.04 -2.52
C SER A 26 18.07 -6.28 -3.94
N ASN A 27 16.83 -5.87 -4.22
CA ASN A 27 16.23 -6.01 -5.55
C ASN A 27 16.79 -4.98 -6.54
N ALA A 28 17.08 -3.76 -6.08
CA ALA A 28 17.64 -2.70 -6.92
C ALA A 28 19.02 -3.08 -7.52
N ARG A 29 19.78 -3.97 -6.87
CA ARG A 29 21.02 -4.54 -7.41
C ARG A 29 20.82 -5.41 -8.66
N GLN A 30 19.61 -5.92 -8.87
CA GLN A 30 19.26 -6.80 -10.00
C GLN A 30 18.54 -6.06 -11.13
N GLY A 31 18.13 -4.81 -10.89
CA GLY A 31 17.41 -3.97 -11.83
C GLY A 31 16.48 -2.99 -11.12
N GLN A 32 15.87 -2.08 -11.88
CA GLN A 32 14.95 -1.09 -11.30
C GLN A 32 13.79 -1.78 -10.55
N VAL A 33 13.42 -1.18 -9.41
CA VAL A 33 12.38 -1.68 -8.51
C VAL A 33 11.27 -0.64 -8.38
N ALA A 34 10.03 -1.09 -8.46
CA ALA A 34 8.87 -0.30 -8.13
C ALA A 34 8.13 -0.88 -6.93
N THR A 35 7.64 -0.01 -6.06
CA THR A 35 7.11 -0.41 -4.76
C THR A 35 5.74 0.22 -4.53
N VAL A 36 4.80 -0.62 -4.09
CA VAL A 36 3.47 -0.19 -3.64
C VAL A 36 3.35 -0.43 -2.14
N LEU A 37 3.03 0.62 -1.39
CA LEU A 37 2.85 0.52 0.06
C LEU A 37 1.38 0.73 0.45
N SER A 38 0.90 -0.11 1.36
CA SER A 38 -0.30 0.18 2.16
C SER A 38 0.01 1.18 3.29
N ALA A 39 -1.04 1.68 3.95
CA ALA A 39 -0.90 2.35 5.23
C ALA A 39 -0.27 1.44 6.30
N PRO A 40 0.43 1.98 7.31
CA PRO A 40 0.86 1.21 8.47
C PRO A 40 -0.29 0.48 9.14
N ALA A 41 -0.01 -0.70 9.71
CA ALA A 41 -1.02 -1.53 10.36
C ALA A 41 -1.91 -0.71 11.31
N LYS A 42 -3.21 -0.96 11.27
CA LYS A 42 -4.28 -0.28 12.03
C LYS A 42 -4.62 1.14 11.59
N ILE A 43 -3.79 1.85 10.82
CA ILE A 43 -4.07 3.25 10.45
C ILE A 43 -5.38 3.39 9.67
N THR A 44 -5.61 2.59 8.62
CA THR A 44 -6.86 2.63 7.86
C THR A 44 -8.07 2.35 8.76
N ASN A 45 -7.97 1.43 9.71
CA ASN A 45 -9.06 1.15 10.67
C ASN A 45 -9.33 2.34 11.58
N HIS A 46 -8.29 3.04 12.04
CA HIS A 46 -8.48 4.27 12.82
C HIS A 46 -9.15 5.35 11.96
N LEU A 47 -8.74 5.54 10.70
CA LEU A 47 -9.33 6.53 9.79
C LEU A 47 -10.81 6.25 9.51
N VAL A 48 -11.18 4.99 9.24
CA VAL A 48 -12.59 4.57 9.06
C VAL A 48 -13.38 4.82 10.34
N ALA A 49 -12.85 4.40 11.50
CA ALA A 49 -13.52 4.59 12.78
C ALA A 49 -13.69 6.07 13.16
N MET A 50 -12.75 6.96 12.77
CA MET A 50 -12.91 8.41 12.96
C MET A 50 -14.15 8.92 12.22
N ILE A 51 -14.35 8.50 10.96
CA ILE A 51 -15.50 8.89 10.14
C ILE A 51 -16.79 8.37 10.78
N GLU A 52 -16.87 7.08 11.07
CA GLU A 52 -18.06 6.43 11.64
C GLU A 52 -18.47 7.05 12.98
N LYS A 53 -17.51 7.27 13.88
CA LYS A 53 -17.76 7.92 15.17
C LYS A 53 -18.24 9.35 15.01
N THR A 54 -17.62 10.10 14.10
CA THR A 54 -17.99 11.50 13.85
C THR A 54 -19.42 11.62 13.31
N ILE A 55 -19.81 10.74 12.38
CA ILE A 55 -21.20 10.66 11.88
C ILE A 55 -22.16 10.27 13.02
N GLY A 56 -21.76 9.33 13.88
CA GLY A 56 -22.55 8.87 15.02
C GLY A 56 -22.58 9.84 16.22
N GLY A 57 -21.98 11.03 16.12
CA GLY A 57 -21.90 12.00 17.22
C GLY A 57 -21.02 11.55 18.41
N GLN A 58 -20.15 10.57 18.19
CA GLN A 58 -19.23 10.01 19.19
C GLN A 58 -17.85 10.68 19.11
N ASP A 59 -17.09 10.56 20.20
CA ASP A 59 -15.73 11.11 20.26
C ASP A 59 -14.72 10.31 19.42
N ALA A 60 -14.19 10.94 18.38
CA ALA A 60 -13.14 10.42 17.51
C ALA A 60 -11.71 10.71 18.01
N LEU A 61 -11.54 11.55 19.06
CA LEU A 61 -10.22 11.92 19.60
C LEU A 61 -9.34 10.73 20.01
N PRO A 62 -9.86 9.63 20.59
CA PRO A 62 -9.04 8.45 20.89
C PRO A 62 -8.43 7.84 19.64
N ASN A 63 -9.20 7.72 18.56
CA ASN A 63 -8.73 7.18 17.29
C ASN A 63 -7.67 8.08 16.65
N ILE A 64 -7.87 9.40 16.71
CA ILE A 64 -6.91 10.39 16.22
C ILE A 64 -5.58 10.27 16.99
N SER A 65 -5.66 10.25 18.32
CA SER A 65 -4.49 10.17 19.20
C SER A 65 -3.70 8.88 19.00
N ASP A 66 -4.39 7.74 18.85
CA ASP A 66 -3.75 6.45 18.56
C ASP A 66 -3.05 6.45 17.19
N ALA A 67 -3.67 7.02 16.16
CA ALA A 67 -3.08 7.12 14.84
C ALA A 67 -1.86 8.06 14.83
N GLU A 68 -1.94 9.23 15.48
CA GLU A 68 -0.82 10.16 15.67
C GLU A 68 0.35 9.49 16.40
N ARG A 69 0.06 8.72 17.45
CA ARG A 69 1.07 7.97 18.20
C ARG A 69 1.78 6.92 17.35
N ILE A 70 1.05 6.15 16.53
CA ILE A 70 1.65 5.17 15.62
C ILE A 70 2.68 5.83 14.69
N PHE A 71 2.34 6.98 14.10
CA PHE A 71 3.28 7.70 13.23
C PHE A 71 4.43 8.35 14.01
N SER A 72 4.17 8.90 15.20
CA SER A 72 5.21 9.45 16.07
C SER A 72 6.25 8.40 16.46
N ASP A 73 5.81 7.22 16.91
CA ASP A 73 6.67 6.11 17.30
C ASP A 73 7.47 5.57 16.10
N LEU A 74 6.82 5.47 14.93
CA LEU A 74 7.46 5.09 13.67
C LEU A 74 8.58 6.07 13.29
N LEU A 75 8.29 7.37 13.28
CA LEU A 75 9.26 8.41 12.90
C LEU A 75 10.43 8.48 13.88
N ALA A 76 10.16 8.40 15.19
CA ALA A 76 11.19 8.38 16.23
C ALA A 76 12.09 7.15 16.10
N GLY A 77 11.51 5.96 15.89
CA GLY A 77 12.26 4.73 15.69
C GLY A 77 13.15 4.77 14.44
N LEU A 78 12.65 5.33 13.33
CA LEU A 78 13.44 5.50 12.11
C LEU A 78 14.57 6.52 12.29
N ALA A 79 14.30 7.65 12.94
CA ALA A 79 15.33 8.66 13.22
C ALA A 79 16.45 8.12 14.13
N SER A 80 16.10 7.27 15.10
CA SER A 80 17.08 6.64 15.98
C SER A 80 17.93 5.60 15.25
N ALA A 81 17.39 4.92 14.25
CA ALA A 81 18.04 3.79 13.59
C ALA A 81 18.75 4.16 12.28
N GLN A 82 18.32 5.22 11.59
CA GLN A 82 18.83 5.63 10.29
C GLN A 82 19.44 7.04 10.36
N PRO A 83 20.77 7.17 10.31
CA PRO A 83 21.44 8.44 10.12
C PRO A 83 20.95 9.16 8.86
N GLY A 84 20.80 10.47 8.93
CA GLY A 84 20.33 11.30 7.81
C GLY A 84 18.81 11.25 7.56
N PHE A 85 18.05 10.49 8.35
CA PHE A 85 16.59 10.44 8.21
C PHE A 85 15.96 11.83 8.47
N PRO A 86 15.13 12.35 7.55
CA PRO A 86 14.63 13.73 7.62
C PRO A 86 13.44 13.87 8.60
N LEU A 87 13.69 13.61 9.89
CA LEU A 87 12.67 13.56 10.95
C LEU A 87 11.82 14.84 11.01
N ALA A 88 12.45 16.02 11.06
CA ALA A 88 11.74 17.29 11.20
C ALA A 88 10.76 17.54 10.03
N ARG A 89 11.23 17.32 8.79
CA ARG A 89 10.40 17.43 7.58
C ARG A 89 9.21 16.47 7.62
N LEU A 90 9.45 15.20 7.93
CA LEU A 90 8.40 14.18 7.91
C LEU A 90 7.40 14.34 9.06
N LYS A 91 7.86 14.82 10.23
CA LYS A 91 6.97 15.17 11.34
C LYS A 91 5.99 16.27 10.94
N MET A 92 6.47 17.33 10.26
CA MET A 92 5.59 18.38 9.74
C MET A 92 4.57 17.85 8.73
N VAL A 93 4.98 16.95 7.82
CA VAL A 93 4.06 16.31 6.87
C VAL A 93 2.95 15.56 7.60
N VAL A 94 3.30 14.74 8.58
CA VAL A 94 2.30 13.98 9.38
C VAL A 94 1.37 14.93 10.14
N GLU A 95 1.92 15.94 10.81
CA GLU A 95 1.12 16.94 11.55
C GLU A 95 0.13 17.69 10.63
N GLN A 96 0.57 18.06 9.42
CA GLN A 96 -0.30 18.70 8.42
C GLN A 96 -1.40 17.77 7.93
N GLU A 97 -1.09 16.50 7.68
CA GLU A 97 -2.09 15.50 7.28
C GLU A 97 -3.15 15.30 8.38
N PHE A 98 -2.75 15.20 9.65
CA PHE A 98 -3.69 15.11 10.76
C PHE A 98 -4.49 16.40 10.98
N ALA A 99 -3.90 17.57 10.76
CA ALA A 99 -4.64 18.84 10.79
C ALA A 99 -5.73 18.87 9.72
N GLN A 100 -5.44 18.39 8.50
CA GLN A 100 -6.45 18.25 7.44
C GLN A 100 -7.52 17.23 7.79
N ILE A 101 -7.15 16.07 8.36
CA ILE A 101 -8.12 15.07 8.84
C ILE A 101 -9.07 15.70 9.86
N LYS A 102 -8.56 16.39 10.88
CA LYS A 102 -9.36 17.08 11.90
C LYS A 102 -10.32 18.12 11.27
N HIS A 103 -9.85 18.87 10.28
CA HIS A 103 -10.68 19.86 9.58
C HIS A 103 -11.85 19.20 8.82
N VAL A 104 -11.58 18.11 8.10
CA VAL A 104 -12.61 17.37 7.36
C VAL A 104 -13.60 16.71 8.32
N LEU A 105 -13.13 16.09 9.41
CA LEU A 105 -14.00 15.52 10.45
C LEU A 105 -14.91 16.57 11.07
N HIS A 106 -14.41 17.79 11.31
CA HIS A 106 -15.26 18.89 11.76
C HIS A 106 -16.40 19.19 10.76
N GLY A 107 -16.10 19.23 9.46
CA GLY A 107 -17.12 19.38 8.42
C GLY A 107 -18.14 18.23 8.41
N ILE A 108 -17.70 16.98 8.55
CA ILE A 108 -18.58 15.80 8.66
C ILE A 108 -19.50 15.92 9.88
N SER A 109 -18.96 16.36 11.01
CA SER A 109 -19.75 16.57 12.25
C SER A 109 -20.85 17.61 12.07
N LEU A 110 -20.58 18.70 11.35
CA LEU A 110 -21.58 19.75 11.07
C LEU A 110 -22.68 19.27 10.12
N LEU A 111 -22.32 18.46 9.12
CA LEU A 111 -23.26 17.96 8.11
C LEU A 111 -24.03 16.71 8.56
N GLY A 112 -23.54 15.97 9.56
CA GLY A 112 -24.11 14.69 10.00
C GLY A 112 -23.97 13.56 8.98
N GLN A 113 -23.15 13.75 7.92
CA GLN A 113 -22.93 12.77 6.86
C GLN A 113 -21.53 12.92 6.26
N CYS A 114 -21.00 11.83 5.69
CA CYS A 114 -19.74 11.82 4.97
C CYS A 114 -19.98 11.37 3.51
N PRO A 115 -19.90 12.27 2.52
CA PRO A 115 -19.98 11.88 1.12
C PRO A 115 -18.85 10.91 0.74
N ASP A 116 -19.11 9.99 -0.18
CA ASP A 116 -18.15 8.96 -0.60
C ASP A 116 -16.81 9.52 -1.09
N SER A 117 -16.82 10.68 -1.75
CA SER A 117 -15.60 11.37 -2.20
C SER A 117 -14.73 11.83 -1.02
N ILE A 118 -15.36 12.32 0.04
CA ILE A 118 -14.69 12.74 1.27
C ILE A 118 -14.19 11.53 2.05
N ASN A 119 -14.99 10.45 2.10
CA ASN A 119 -14.59 9.19 2.71
C ASN A 119 -13.34 8.62 2.02
N ALA A 120 -13.37 8.48 0.69
CA ALA A 120 -12.24 8.04 -0.12
C ALA A 120 -10.96 8.85 0.19
N ALA A 121 -11.07 10.18 0.21
CA ALA A 121 -9.95 11.08 0.48
C ALA A 121 -9.42 11.04 1.93
N LEU A 122 -10.19 10.52 2.89
CA LEU A 122 -9.75 10.35 4.28
C LEU A 122 -9.06 9.00 4.48
N ILE A 123 -9.69 7.90 4.04
CA ILE A 123 -9.25 6.54 4.38
C ILE A 123 -7.91 6.15 3.75
N CYS A 124 -7.49 6.82 2.67
CA CYS A 124 -6.25 6.55 1.96
C CYS A 124 -5.05 7.39 2.43
N ARG A 125 -5.23 8.28 3.42
CA ARG A 125 -4.15 9.17 3.89
C ARG A 125 -3.00 8.42 4.53
N GLY A 126 -3.27 7.23 5.07
CA GLY A 126 -2.25 6.35 5.62
C GLY A 126 -1.21 5.92 4.59
N GLU A 127 -1.63 5.59 3.36
CA GLU A 127 -0.77 5.23 2.24
C GLU A 127 0.13 6.41 1.83
N LYS A 128 -0.44 7.62 1.75
CA LYS A 128 0.30 8.84 1.41
C LYS A 128 1.45 9.08 2.39
N MET A 129 1.17 9.00 3.69
CA MET A 129 2.20 9.15 4.73
C MET A 129 3.23 8.01 4.69
N SER A 130 2.80 6.77 4.45
CA SER A 130 3.68 5.60 4.29
C SER A 130 4.73 5.82 3.19
N ILE A 131 4.29 6.33 2.03
CA ILE A 131 5.17 6.62 0.89
C ILE A 131 6.14 7.76 1.19
N ALA A 132 5.67 8.85 1.82
CA ALA A 132 6.55 9.95 2.19
C ALA A 132 7.66 9.50 3.17
N ILE A 133 7.31 8.66 4.14
CA ILE A 133 8.25 8.10 5.12
C ILE A 133 9.26 7.18 4.43
N MET A 134 8.81 6.28 3.55
CA MET A 134 9.71 5.39 2.81
C MET A 134 10.63 6.17 1.87
N ALA A 135 10.12 7.20 1.18
CA ALA A 135 10.94 8.06 0.33
C ALA A 135 12.06 8.71 1.14
N GLY A 136 11.73 9.32 2.28
CA GLY A 136 12.74 9.93 3.17
C GLY A 136 13.74 8.91 3.74
N LEU A 137 13.32 7.67 3.99
CA LEU A 137 14.21 6.59 4.41
C LEU A 137 15.19 6.19 3.30
N LEU A 138 14.72 5.99 2.08
CA LEU A 138 15.56 5.61 0.94
C LEU A 138 16.50 6.74 0.52
N GLU A 139 16.04 8.00 0.55
CA GLU A 139 16.85 9.20 0.35
C GLU A 139 17.99 9.29 1.38
N ALA A 140 17.69 9.05 2.66
CA ALA A 140 18.70 9.01 3.73
C ALA A 140 19.73 7.89 3.56
N ARG A 141 19.38 6.84 2.81
CA ARG A 141 20.29 5.75 2.42
C ARG A 141 21.02 6.00 1.09
N GLY A 142 20.84 7.18 0.49
CA GLY A 142 21.55 7.60 -0.72
C GLY A 142 20.90 7.15 -2.03
N HIS A 143 19.66 6.66 -2.01
CA HIS A 143 18.94 6.29 -3.22
C HIS A 143 18.17 7.48 -3.79
N ARG A 144 18.07 7.53 -5.12
CA ARG A 144 17.15 8.43 -5.81
C ARG A 144 15.78 7.78 -5.90
N VAL A 145 14.74 8.54 -5.63
CA VAL A 145 13.36 8.06 -5.56
C VAL A 145 12.48 8.86 -6.49
N THR A 146 11.63 8.17 -7.25
CA THR A 146 10.49 8.79 -7.93
C THR A 146 9.21 8.29 -7.27
N VAL A 147 8.37 9.23 -6.83
CA VAL A 147 7.02 8.91 -6.34
C VAL A 147 6.03 9.10 -7.48
N ILE A 148 5.32 8.04 -7.84
CA ILE A 148 4.18 8.08 -8.74
C ILE A 148 2.97 8.54 -7.94
N ASP A 149 2.32 9.61 -8.40
CA ASP A 149 0.99 9.98 -7.91
C ASP A 149 -0.07 9.12 -8.62
N PRO A 150 -0.74 8.20 -7.92
CA PRO A 150 -1.76 7.37 -8.53
C PRO A 150 -3.01 8.15 -8.97
N VAL A 151 -3.32 9.31 -8.37
CA VAL A 151 -4.46 10.14 -8.77
C VAL A 151 -4.22 10.74 -10.17
N GLU A 152 -2.98 11.15 -10.45
CA GLU A 152 -2.64 11.66 -11.78
C GLU A 152 -2.45 10.52 -12.79
N LYS A 153 -1.82 9.43 -12.38
CA LYS A 153 -1.27 8.43 -13.30
C LYS A 153 -2.14 7.21 -13.52
N LEU A 154 -3.01 6.84 -12.58
CA LEU A 154 -3.94 5.73 -12.72
C LEU A 154 -5.35 6.26 -13.00
N LEU A 155 -5.81 6.18 -14.25
CA LEU A 155 -7.21 6.51 -14.57
C LEU A 155 -8.11 5.36 -14.12
N ALA A 156 -9.11 5.65 -13.30
CA ALA A 156 -10.09 4.67 -12.87
C ALA A 156 -11.53 5.09 -13.20
N VAL A 157 -12.36 4.09 -13.45
CA VAL A 157 -13.78 4.21 -13.78
C VAL A 157 -14.59 3.46 -12.72
N GLY A 158 -15.65 4.08 -12.21
CA GLY A 158 -16.52 3.50 -11.20
C GLY A 158 -16.90 4.49 -10.10
N HIS A 159 -17.18 3.96 -8.90
CA HIS A 159 -17.59 4.73 -7.74
C HIS A 159 -16.38 5.14 -6.89
N TYR A 160 -16.51 6.21 -6.11
CA TYR A 160 -15.44 6.72 -5.24
C TYR A 160 -14.84 5.68 -4.30
N LEU A 161 -15.66 4.76 -3.79
CA LEU A 161 -15.23 3.72 -2.84
C LEU A 161 -14.85 2.39 -3.52
N GLU A 162 -15.16 2.24 -4.81
CA GLU A 162 -14.83 1.06 -5.58
C GLU A 162 -14.74 1.40 -7.08
N SER A 163 -13.53 1.70 -7.53
CA SER A 163 -13.23 1.98 -8.94
C SER A 163 -12.27 0.95 -9.55
N THR A 164 -12.32 0.78 -10.86
CA THR A 164 -11.46 -0.12 -11.65
C THR A 164 -10.56 0.69 -12.56
N VAL A 165 -9.28 0.34 -12.63
CA VAL A 165 -8.29 1.10 -13.40
C VAL A 165 -8.34 0.73 -14.88
N ASP A 166 -8.38 1.74 -15.74
CA ASP A 166 -8.05 1.62 -17.16
C ASP A 166 -6.53 1.47 -17.32
N ILE A 167 -6.08 0.23 -17.50
CA ILE A 167 -4.65 -0.09 -17.63
C ILE A 167 -4.05 0.52 -18.90
N ALA A 168 -4.80 0.60 -20.00
CA ALA A 168 -4.27 1.11 -21.26
C ALA A 168 -3.96 2.61 -21.14
N GLU A 169 -4.89 3.38 -20.59
CA GLU A 169 -4.67 4.80 -20.33
C GLU A 169 -3.59 5.04 -19.27
N SER A 170 -3.63 4.29 -18.18
CA SER A 170 -2.66 4.42 -17.10
C SER A 170 -1.24 4.09 -17.56
N THR A 171 -1.09 3.13 -18.48
CA THR A 171 0.20 2.83 -19.14
C THR A 171 0.73 4.05 -19.88
N ARG A 172 -0.11 4.77 -20.64
CA ARG A 172 0.31 5.99 -21.36
C ARG A 172 0.76 7.09 -20.40
N ARG A 173 0.00 7.33 -19.33
CA ARG A 173 0.30 8.36 -18.31
C ARG A 173 1.59 8.08 -17.55
N ILE A 174 1.81 6.81 -17.19
CA ILE A 174 3.05 6.39 -16.52
C ILE A 174 4.25 6.54 -17.47
N ALA A 175 4.14 6.07 -18.72
CA ALA A 175 5.21 6.19 -19.71
C ALA A 175 5.61 7.66 -19.98
N ALA A 176 4.64 8.58 -19.99
CA ALA A 176 4.87 10.01 -20.14
C ALA A 176 5.68 10.63 -18.98
N SER A 177 5.80 9.94 -17.85
CA SER A 177 6.56 10.43 -16.68
C SER A 177 8.08 10.24 -16.83
N GLN A 178 8.54 9.49 -17.85
CA GLN A 178 9.96 9.30 -18.19
C GLN A 178 10.85 9.04 -16.97
N ILE A 179 10.44 8.08 -16.14
CA ILE A 179 11.10 7.80 -14.85
C ILE A 179 12.55 7.33 -15.10
N PRO A 180 13.56 7.96 -14.50
CA PRO A 180 14.96 7.55 -14.69
C PRO A 180 15.22 6.11 -14.23
N ALA A 181 16.02 5.36 -14.99
CA ALA A 181 16.28 3.94 -14.73
C ALA A 181 17.01 3.66 -13.39
N ASP A 182 17.69 4.66 -12.85
CA ASP A 182 18.42 4.60 -11.59
C ASP A 182 17.60 5.09 -10.38
N HIS A 183 16.33 5.44 -10.57
CA HIS A 183 15.42 5.76 -9.48
C HIS A 183 14.69 4.50 -8.98
N MET A 184 14.55 4.39 -7.66
CA MET A 184 13.55 3.51 -7.04
C MET A 184 12.18 4.16 -7.18
N ILE A 185 11.18 3.39 -7.59
CA ILE A 185 9.82 3.90 -7.81
C ILE A 185 8.96 3.58 -6.59
N LEU A 186 8.26 4.56 -6.05
CA LEU A 186 7.27 4.39 -4.98
C LEU A 186 5.88 4.83 -5.46
N MET A 187 4.83 4.13 -5.06
CA MET A 187 3.45 4.52 -5.34
C MET A 187 2.55 4.16 -4.16
N ALA A 188 1.67 5.07 -3.76
CA ALA A 188 0.63 4.75 -2.78
C ALA A 188 -0.29 3.68 -3.35
N GLY A 189 -0.57 2.63 -2.57
CA GLY A 189 -1.59 1.66 -2.96
C GLY A 189 -3.00 2.20 -2.79
N PHE A 190 -4.00 1.37 -3.12
CA PHE A 190 -5.43 1.57 -2.83
C PHE A 190 -6.10 2.78 -3.52
N THR A 191 -5.34 3.63 -4.21
CA THR A 191 -5.80 4.92 -4.74
C THR A 191 -5.63 5.01 -6.25
N ALA A 192 -6.47 5.83 -6.88
CA ALA A 192 -6.41 6.20 -8.30
C ALA A 192 -7.16 7.53 -8.51
N GLY A 193 -7.18 8.05 -9.74
CA GLY A 193 -7.94 9.24 -10.12
C GLY A 193 -9.06 8.91 -11.10
N ASN A 194 -10.22 9.54 -10.95
CA ASN A 194 -11.29 9.45 -11.94
C ASN A 194 -11.06 10.41 -13.14
N GLU A 195 -11.99 10.43 -14.10
CA GLU A 195 -11.92 11.32 -15.28
C GLU A 195 -11.89 12.82 -14.94
N LYS A 196 -12.36 13.21 -13.74
CA LYS A 196 -12.34 14.59 -13.25
C LYS A 196 -11.04 14.93 -12.49
N GLY A 197 -10.12 13.99 -12.35
CA GLY A 197 -8.91 14.15 -11.54
C GLY A 197 -9.17 14.07 -10.03
N GLU A 198 -10.33 13.56 -9.60
CA GLU A 198 -10.67 13.40 -8.19
C GLU A 198 -10.17 12.03 -7.69
N LEU A 199 -9.75 11.99 -6.43
CA LEU A 199 -9.29 10.76 -5.79
C LEU A 199 -10.44 9.76 -5.65
N VAL A 200 -10.19 8.54 -6.09
CA VAL A 200 -11.04 7.38 -5.84
C VAL A 200 -10.20 6.28 -5.18
N VAL A 201 -10.86 5.41 -4.43
CA VAL A 201 -10.23 4.20 -3.90
C VAL A 201 -10.67 2.97 -4.69
N LEU A 202 -9.80 1.97 -4.69
CA LEU A 202 -9.94 0.79 -5.53
C LEU A 202 -10.73 -0.35 -4.85
N GLY A 203 -11.30 -0.09 -3.67
CA GLY A 203 -12.05 -1.08 -2.90
C GLY A 203 -11.17 -2.11 -2.19
N ARG A 204 -11.76 -3.27 -1.87
CA ARG A 204 -11.13 -4.30 -1.05
C ARG A 204 -9.84 -4.83 -1.68
N ASN A 205 -8.80 -4.99 -0.85
CA ASN A 205 -7.44 -5.39 -1.27
C ASN A 205 -6.84 -4.46 -2.34
N GLY A 206 -7.26 -3.19 -2.37
CA GLY A 206 -6.88 -2.26 -3.41
C GLY A 206 -5.39 -2.00 -3.52
N SER A 207 -4.59 -2.18 -2.46
CA SER A 207 -3.11 -2.09 -2.57
C SER A 207 -2.51 -3.24 -3.38
N ASP A 208 -3.04 -4.46 -3.27
CA ASP A 208 -2.57 -5.59 -4.09
C ASP A 208 -2.96 -5.33 -5.56
N TYR A 209 -4.19 -4.89 -5.79
CA TYR A 209 -4.67 -4.52 -7.12
C TYR A 209 -3.85 -3.37 -7.72
N SER A 210 -3.48 -2.36 -6.92
CA SER A 210 -2.59 -1.28 -7.36
C SER A 210 -1.23 -1.80 -7.84
N ALA A 211 -0.66 -2.79 -7.15
CA ALA A 211 0.59 -3.41 -7.56
C ALA A 211 0.46 -4.22 -8.84
N ALA A 212 -0.64 -4.97 -9.00
CA ALA A 212 -0.95 -5.69 -10.24
C ALA A 212 -1.12 -4.73 -11.44
N VAL A 213 -1.83 -3.62 -11.23
CA VAL A 213 -2.00 -2.56 -12.24
C VAL A 213 -0.67 -1.90 -12.58
N LEU A 214 0.12 -1.52 -11.57
CA LEU A 214 1.43 -0.90 -11.80
C LEU A 214 2.38 -1.86 -12.54
N ALA A 215 2.38 -3.15 -12.18
CA ALA A 215 3.13 -4.18 -12.88
C ALA A 215 2.71 -4.30 -14.35
N ALA A 216 1.40 -4.29 -14.63
CA ALA A 216 0.87 -4.30 -15.98
C ALA A 216 1.30 -3.06 -16.79
N CYS A 217 1.20 -1.86 -16.19
CA CYS A 217 1.57 -0.60 -16.83
C CYS A 217 3.07 -0.52 -17.13
N LEU A 218 3.91 -1.03 -16.22
CA LEU A 218 5.36 -1.02 -16.37
C LEU A 218 5.93 -2.22 -17.15
N ARG A 219 5.07 -3.15 -17.60
CA ARG A 219 5.49 -4.43 -18.20
C ARG A 219 6.54 -5.15 -17.34
N ALA A 220 6.25 -5.23 -16.04
CA ALA A 220 7.18 -5.79 -15.08
C ALA A 220 7.39 -7.29 -15.30
N ASP A 221 8.59 -7.78 -14.99
CA ASP A 221 8.94 -9.21 -15.12
C ASP A 221 8.26 -10.05 -14.03
N CYS A 222 7.88 -9.41 -12.93
CA CYS A 222 7.30 -10.06 -11.76
C CYS A 222 6.55 -9.04 -10.88
N CYS A 223 5.41 -9.46 -10.35
CA CYS A 223 4.72 -8.80 -9.24
C CYS A 223 4.94 -9.61 -7.96
N GLU A 224 5.46 -9.01 -6.89
CA GLU A 224 5.64 -9.66 -5.59
C GLU A 224 4.67 -9.08 -4.57
N ILE A 225 3.90 -9.95 -3.93
CA ILE A 225 3.00 -9.58 -2.83
C ILE A 225 3.63 -10.04 -1.52
N TRP A 226 4.15 -9.06 -0.75
CA TRP A 226 4.74 -9.30 0.55
C TRP A 226 3.69 -9.18 1.64
N THR A 227 3.37 -10.31 2.28
CA THR A 227 2.29 -10.45 3.26
C THR A 227 2.72 -11.28 4.46
N ASP A 228 1.80 -11.58 5.37
CA ASP A 228 1.99 -12.37 6.59
C ASP A 228 1.94 -13.90 6.38
N VAL A 229 1.69 -14.35 5.16
CA VAL A 229 1.71 -15.76 4.72
C VAL A 229 2.74 -15.95 3.60
N ASP A 230 3.38 -17.12 3.57
CA ASP A 230 4.46 -17.49 2.63
C ASP A 230 3.94 -18.11 1.33
N GLY A 231 2.62 -18.15 1.17
CA GLY A 231 1.97 -18.51 -0.07
C GLY A 231 0.58 -19.08 0.14
N VAL A 232 0.14 -19.84 -0.85
CA VAL A 232 -1.14 -20.55 -0.80
C VAL A 232 -0.89 -21.98 -0.30
N TYR A 233 -1.70 -22.43 0.64
CA TYR A 233 -1.67 -23.80 1.16
C TYR A 233 -2.80 -24.63 0.56
N THR A 234 -2.67 -25.96 0.58
CA THR A 234 -3.72 -26.90 0.15
C THR A 234 -5.07 -26.69 0.86
N CYS A 235 -5.04 -26.18 2.09
CA CYS A 235 -6.18 -25.81 2.92
C CYS A 235 -5.72 -24.81 4.00
N ASP A 236 -6.62 -24.29 4.84
CA ASP A 236 -6.24 -23.34 5.90
C ASP A 236 -5.31 -24.00 6.93
N PRO A 237 -4.01 -23.60 7.02
CA PRO A 237 -3.05 -24.22 7.92
C PRO A 237 -3.37 -23.97 9.41
N ARG A 238 -4.27 -23.03 9.72
CA ARG A 238 -4.75 -22.78 11.09
C ARG A 238 -5.79 -23.83 11.52
N GLN A 239 -6.43 -24.49 10.57
CA GLN A 239 -7.44 -25.52 10.82
C GLN A 239 -6.89 -26.92 10.59
N VAL A 240 -5.98 -27.08 9.62
CA VAL A 240 -5.40 -28.37 9.25
C VAL A 240 -3.86 -28.32 9.35
N PRO A 241 -3.26 -28.94 10.38
CA PRO A 241 -1.80 -28.90 10.59
C PRO A 241 -0.97 -29.47 9.44
N ASP A 242 -1.51 -30.44 8.70
CA ASP A 242 -0.83 -31.09 7.56
C ASP A 242 -0.95 -30.31 6.24
N ALA A 243 -1.50 -29.09 6.27
CA ALA A 243 -1.60 -28.24 5.10
C ALA A 243 -0.22 -28.00 4.48
N ARG A 244 -0.11 -28.23 3.17
CA ARG A 244 1.17 -28.10 2.44
C ARG A 244 1.19 -26.83 1.62
N LEU A 245 2.33 -26.15 1.64
CA LEU A 245 2.57 -24.99 0.77
C LEU A 245 2.59 -25.44 -0.69
N LEU A 246 1.79 -24.78 -1.52
CA LEU A 246 1.74 -25.02 -2.95
C LEU A 246 2.93 -24.32 -3.63
N LYS A 247 3.70 -25.08 -4.42
CA LYS A 247 4.89 -24.55 -5.13
C LYS A 247 4.53 -23.57 -6.23
N SER A 248 3.42 -23.81 -6.91
CA SER A 248 2.93 -23.02 -8.03
C SER A 248 1.44 -23.29 -8.22
N MET A 249 0.76 -22.34 -8.86
CA MET A 249 -0.66 -22.41 -9.16
C MET A 249 -0.94 -21.57 -10.42
N SER A 250 -1.85 -22.04 -11.27
CA SER A 250 -2.32 -21.26 -12.41
C SER A 250 -3.21 -20.09 -11.98
N TYR A 251 -3.33 -19.07 -12.82
CA TYR A 251 -4.22 -17.94 -12.51
C TYR A 251 -5.68 -18.36 -12.41
N GLN A 252 -6.11 -19.37 -13.16
CA GLN A 252 -7.48 -19.88 -13.08
C GLN A 252 -7.73 -20.53 -11.71
N GLU A 253 -6.86 -21.42 -11.26
CA GLU A 253 -6.96 -22.04 -9.93
C GLU A 253 -6.94 -20.99 -8.81
N ALA A 254 -6.06 -19.99 -8.91
CA ALA A 254 -5.98 -18.91 -7.93
C ALA A 254 -7.27 -18.10 -7.88
N MET A 255 -7.89 -17.84 -9.03
CA MET A 255 -9.14 -17.09 -9.12
C MET A 255 -10.32 -17.89 -8.52
N GLU A 256 -10.42 -19.18 -8.83
CA GLU A 256 -11.43 -20.08 -8.25
C GLU A 256 -11.29 -20.18 -6.73
N LEU A 257 -10.09 -20.43 -6.22
CA LEU A 257 -9.85 -20.48 -4.76
C LEU A 257 -10.22 -19.17 -4.07
N SER A 258 -9.86 -18.03 -4.68
CA SER A 258 -10.20 -16.72 -4.15
C SER A 258 -11.71 -16.47 -4.14
N TYR A 259 -12.43 -16.94 -5.17
CA TYR A 259 -13.88 -16.87 -5.26
C TYR A 259 -14.56 -17.70 -4.15
N PHE A 260 -14.04 -18.89 -3.85
CA PHE A 260 -14.54 -19.76 -2.77
C PHE A 260 -14.02 -19.39 -1.37
N GLY A 261 -13.36 -18.23 -1.22
CA GLY A 261 -13.05 -17.65 0.08
C GLY A 261 -11.65 -17.93 0.62
N ALA A 262 -10.74 -18.52 -0.18
CA ALA A 262 -9.33 -18.58 0.17
C ALA A 262 -8.74 -17.15 0.14
N LYS A 263 -8.46 -16.58 1.32
CA LYS A 263 -8.09 -15.17 1.51
C LYS A 263 -6.65 -14.82 1.08
N VAL A 264 -6.13 -15.40 0.01
CA VAL A 264 -4.71 -15.20 -0.36
C VAL A 264 -4.52 -14.07 -1.37
N LEU A 265 -5.29 -14.02 -2.45
CA LEU A 265 -5.33 -12.89 -3.38
C LEU A 265 -6.78 -12.56 -3.74
N HIS A 266 -7.03 -11.31 -4.13
CA HIS A 266 -8.35 -10.94 -4.62
C HIS A 266 -8.43 -11.21 -6.14
N PRO A 267 -9.58 -11.67 -6.69
CA PRO A 267 -9.73 -11.85 -8.14
C PRO A 267 -9.36 -10.60 -8.94
N ARG A 268 -9.71 -9.41 -8.44
CA ARG A 268 -9.34 -8.13 -9.09
C ARG A 268 -7.83 -7.91 -9.19
N THR A 269 -7.04 -8.44 -8.24
CA THR A 269 -5.57 -8.42 -8.30
C THR A 269 -5.04 -9.38 -9.36
N ILE A 270 -5.71 -10.52 -9.56
CA ILE A 270 -5.28 -11.57 -10.50
C ILE A 270 -5.49 -11.10 -11.95
N THR A 271 -6.60 -10.43 -12.25
CA THR A 271 -6.97 -10.08 -13.63
C THR A 271 -5.88 -9.33 -14.40
N PRO A 272 -5.27 -8.23 -13.90
CA PRO A 272 -4.24 -7.50 -14.63
C PRO A 272 -3.00 -8.35 -14.92
N ILE A 273 -2.45 -9.02 -13.90
CA ILE A 273 -1.24 -9.83 -14.06
C ILE A 273 -1.47 -11.05 -14.97
N ALA A 274 -2.68 -11.64 -14.94
CA ALA A 274 -3.04 -12.74 -15.82
C ALA A 274 -3.15 -12.27 -17.27
N GLN A 275 -3.82 -11.14 -17.52
CA GLN A 275 -3.98 -10.55 -18.85
C GLN A 275 -2.63 -10.25 -19.52
N PHE A 276 -1.65 -9.79 -18.75
CA PHE A 276 -0.32 -9.44 -19.25
C PHE A 276 0.72 -10.55 -19.03
N GLN A 277 0.30 -11.74 -18.59
CA GLN A 277 1.17 -12.90 -18.34
C GLN A 277 2.36 -12.60 -17.40
N ILE A 278 2.17 -11.68 -16.45
CA ILE A 278 3.19 -11.28 -15.47
C ILE A 278 3.14 -12.27 -14.30
N PRO A 279 4.21 -13.02 -13.97
CA PRO A 279 4.25 -13.90 -12.81
C PRO A 279 3.99 -13.16 -11.49
N CYS A 280 3.25 -13.79 -10.57
CA CYS A 280 3.03 -13.28 -9.22
C CYS A 280 3.63 -14.20 -8.17
N LEU A 281 4.43 -13.62 -7.26
CA LEU A 281 5.06 -14.33 -6.15
C LEU A 281 4.50 -13.81 -4.82
N ILE A 282 4.10 -14.73 -3.93
CA ILE A 282 3.66 -14.39 -2.58
C ILE A 282 4.80 -14.71 -1.63
N LYS A 283 5.19 -13.74 -0.80
CA LYS A 283 6.40 -13.83 0.03
C LYS A 283 6.14 -13.27 1.42
N ILE A 284 6.85 -13.78 2.41
CA ILE A 284 6.93 -13.16 3.75
C ILE A 284 8.16 -12.26 3.78
N PRO A 285 8.06 -11.02 4.29
CA PRO A 285 9.23 -10.28 4.71
C PRO A 285 9.74 -11.07 5.93
N ALA A 286 10.70 -11.98 5.72
CA ALA A 286 11.09 -12.99 6.71
C ALA A 286 11.23 -12.38 8.12
N ILE A 287 11.21 -13.12 9.22
CA ILE A 287 11.83 -12.59 10.44
C ILE A 287 13.25 -13.15 10.40
N ARG A 288 14.29 -12.38 10.75
CA ARG A 288 15.55 -13.05 11.10
C ARG A 288 15.16 -13.92 12.29
N ARG A 289 14.91 -15.22 12.08
CA ARG A 289 14.96 -16.16 13.19
C ARG A 289 16.35 -15.89 13.77
N ARG A 290 16.40 -15.38 15.00
CA ARG A 290 17.63 -15.50 15.79
C ARG A 290 18.05 -16.95 15.61
N GLN A 291 19.32 -17.15 15.28
CA GLN A 291 19.94 -18.46 15.35
C GLN A 291 19.62 -19.03 16.73
N GLU A 292 18.62 -19.89 16.81
CA GLU A 292 18.53 -20.86 17.87
C GLU A 292 19.31 -22.07 17.35
N ARG A 293 20.27 -22.43 18.19
CA ARG A 293 21.31 -23.44 18.00
C ARG A 293 20.74 -24.83 17.83
#